data_AF-A0A8T5DKD9-F1
#
_entry.id   AF-A0A8T5DKD9-F1
#
_cell.length_a   1.000
_cell.length_b   1.000
_cell.length_c   1.000
_cell.angle_alpha   90.00
_cell.angle_beta   90.00
_cell.angle_gamma   90.00
#
_symmetry.space_group_name_H-M   'P 1'
#
loop_
_entity.id
_entity.type
_entity.pdbx_description
1 polymer ?
#
loop_
_entity_poly.entity_id
_entity_poly.type
_entity_poly.pdbx_seq_one_letter_code
_entity_poly.pdbx_strand_id
1 'polypeptide(L)'
;MGGWETVKTQKTKLTPMIVKASVKEFERFVKNFNVFLKTSGLQPLGKLTPVGSTSYYKHDLKHKVDKIYGDIDMLVEIPISVIDQKDFRKKENAIRRKYLETFLTYVKTKAPKNVEITDTLHTKGNSVIFNLGEEVYSQVDLILTFKPYTDWMSGRYKPQYGLKGFTIGNLYSALGNTVTMSFGTEGVLGRFKNNILVTSRNRKGIEFKLISTDIGKFMYHATRFLVKLNDPKINIKEIKIDPLLIKYKGIDTENVSIKSFCIGIIGMAKTLEQNGVLGKGGLSNMKNSKEFIKNVRSNYAKQTKKQLSNSKFKKAETPESFEMIKQTRKHALEAVKIVNKHLR
;
A
#
# COMPACT_ATOMS: atom_id res chain seq x y z
N MET A 1 -18.77 -10.71 -2.49
CA MET A 1 -18.96 -10.36 -1.07
C MET A 1 -18.52 -8.92 -0.90
N GLY A 2 -19.33 -8.08 -0.26
CA GLY A 2 -19.14 -6.63 -0.18
C GLY A 2 -18.51 -6.15 1.12
N GLY A 3 -17.57 -6.90 1.70
CA GLY A 3 -17.02 -6.66 3.04
C GLY A 3 -17.42 -7.74 4.05
N TRP A 4 -16.79 -7.73 5.23
CA TRP A 4 -17.01 -8.73 6.29
C TRP A 4 -17.57 -8.15 7.58
N GLU A 5 -17.68 -6.83 7.69
CA GLU A 5 -18.07 -6.16 8.95
C GLU A 5 -19.55 -6.36 9.29
N THR A 6 -20.40 -6.67 8.30
CA THR A 6 -21.82 -6.94 8.50
C THR A 6 -22.33 -8.02 7.53
N VAL A 7 -23.32 -8.79 7.96
CA VAL A 7 -23.96 -9.84 7.13
C VAL A 7 -24.69 -9.21 5.92
N LYS A 8 -25.15 -7.96 6.05
CA LYS A 8 -25.88 -7.24 4.99
C LYS A 8 -25.08 -7.13 3.69
N THR A 9 -23.79 -6.85 3.79
CA THR A 9 -22.92 -6.64 2.61
C THR A 9 -22.44 -7.96 2.00
N GLN A 10 -22.54 -9.08 2.71
CA GLN A 10 -22.06 -10.38 2.24
C GLN A 10 -22.88 -10.90 1.04
N LYS A 11 -24.18 -10.59 1.00
CA LYS A 11 -25.09 -10.96 -0.09
C LYS A 11 -24.87 -10.15 -1.38
N THR A 12 -24.19 -9.00 -1.29
CA THR A 12 -23.98 -8.13 -2.44
C THR A 12 -22.78 -8.61 -3.27
N LYS A 13 -23.03 -8.86 -4.56
CA LYS A 13 -21.98 -9.05 -5.57
C LYS A 13 -21.45 -7.69 -6.00
N LEU A 14 -20.22 -7.38 -5.60
CA LEU A 14 -19.56 -6.14 -6.02
C LEU A 14 -19.17 -6.23 -7.49
N THR A 15 -20.05 -5.88 -8.41
CA THR A 15 -19.73 -5.72 -9.84
C THR A 15 -19.05 -4.35 -10.09
N PRO A 16 -18.44 -4.09 -11.25
CA PRO A 16 -17.89 -2.76 -11.57
C PRO A 16 -18.96 -1.66 -11.50
N MET A 17 -20.23 -1.98 -11.76
CA MET A 17 -21.35 -1.04 -11.63
C MET A 17 -21.64 -0.71 -10.16
N ILE A 18 -21.68 -1.71 -9.29
CA ILE A 18 -21.85 -1.50 -7.85
C ILE A 18 -20.68 -0.69 -7.29
N VAL A 19 -19.44 -1.02 -7.67
CA VAL A 19 -18.26 -0.24 -7.26
C VAL A 19 -18.37 1.23 -7.70
N LYS A 20 -18.81 1.49 -8.94
CA LYS A 20 -19.05 2.86 -9.44
C LYS A 20 -20.10 3.60 -8.59
N ALA A 21 -21.19 2.92 -8.24
CA ALA A 21 -22.24 3.49 -7.40
C ALA A 21 -21.74 3.81 -5.99
N SER A 22 -21.02 2.87 -5.35
CA SER A 22 -20.42 3.06 -4.02
C SER A 22 -19.40 4.19 -4.01
N VAL A 23 -18.54 4.31 -5.02
CA VAL A 23 -17.56 5.40 -5.13
C VAL A 23 -18.27 6.75 -5.22
N LYS A 24 -19.33 6.84 -6.04
CA LYS A 24 -20.13 8.07 -6.18
C LYS A 24 -20.83 8.45 -4.87
N GLU A 25 -21.36 7.47 -4.14
CA GLU A 25 -22.03 7.73 -2.86
C GLU A 25 -21.00 8.13 -1.79
N PHE A 26 -19.82 7.53 -1.80
CA PHE A 26 -18.72 7.93 -0.93
C PHE A 26 -18.22 9.36 -1.21
N GLU A 27 -18.13 9.77 -2.48
CA GLU A 27 -17.79 11.15 -2.84
C GLU A 27 -18.83 12.16 -2.31
N ARG A 28 -20.13 11.82 -2.37
CA ARG A 28 -21.21 12.64 -1.78
C ARG A 28 -21.12 12.70 -0.27
N PHE A 29 -20.88 11.55 0.38
CA PHE A 29 -20.66 11.48 1.82
C PHE A 29 -19.51 12.40 2.24
N VAL A 30 -18.35 12.31 1.57
CA VAL A 30 -17.19 13.15 1.88
C VAL A 30 -17.48 14.63 1.63
N LYS A 31 -18.25 14.97 0.57
CA LYS A 31 -18.66 16.36 0.34
C LYS A 31 -19.41 16.94 1.54
N ASN A 32 -20.36 16.19 2.10
CA ASN A 32 -21.12 16.63 3.28
C ASN A 32 -20.27 16.61 4.56
N PHE A 33 -19.43 15.59 4.72
CA PHE A 33 -18.50 15.52 5.84
C PHE A 33 -17.49 16.68 5.83
N ASN A 34 -17.03 17.11 4.65
CA ASN A 34 -16.15 18.26 4.49
C ASN A 34 -16.79 19.58 4.94
N VAL A 35 -18.11 19.73 4.81
CA VAL A 35 -18.83 20.87 5.40
C VAL A 35 -18.76 20.80 6.93
N PHE A 36 -19.01 19.62 7.50
CA PHE A 36 -18.93 19.41 8.94
C PHE A 36 -17.51 19.63 9.49
N LEU A 37 -16.48 19.14 8.80
CA LEU A 37 -15.07 19.35 9.17
C LEU A 37 -14.75 20.83 9.31
N LYS A 38 -15.20 21.68 8.37
CA LYS A 38 -15.01 23.13 8.46
C LYS A 38 -15.66 23.72 9.71
N THR A 39 -16.90 23.31 10.02
CA THR A 39 -17.59 23.76 11.25
C THR A 39 -16.90 23.29 12.53
N SER A 40 -16.14 22.19 12.47
CA SER A 40 -15.33 21.67 13.57
C SER A 40 -13.88 22.19 13.58
N GLY A 41 -13.57 23.21 12.77
CA GLY A 41 -12.22 23.81 12.70
C GLY A 41 -11.16 22.89 12.09
N LEU A 42 -11.56 21.92 11.26
CA LEU A 42 -10.67 21.03 10.51
C LEU A 42 -10.67 21.36 9.03
N GLN A 43 -9.56 21.04 8.36
CA GLN A 43 -9.47 21.19 6.91
C GLN A 43 -10.31 20.10 6.22
N PRO A 44 -10.99 20.41 5.11
CA PRO A 44 -11.67 19.42 4.27
C PRO A 44 -10.71 18.33 3.79
N LEU A 45 -11.16 17.09 3.75
CA LEU A 45 -10.43 16.00 3.09
C LEU A 45 -10.17 16.34 1.63
N GLY A 46 -8.99 15.94 1.16
CA GLY A 46 -8.50 16.22 -0.18
C GLY A 46 -8.88 15.12 -1.17
N LYS A 47 -7.88 14.67 -1.93
CA LYS A 47 -8.04 13.64 -2.98
C LYS A 47 -8.63 12.34 -2.42
N LEU A 48 -9.61 11.81 -3.13
CA LEU A 48 -10.21 10.49 -2.92
C LEU A 48 -9.80 9.58 -4.08
N THR A 49 -9.36 8.36 -3.81
CA THR A 49 -8.89 7.47 -4.88
C THR A 49 -9.24 6.02 -4.58
N PRO A 50 -10.01 5.33 -5.45
CA PRO A 50 -10.18 3.89 -5.38
C PRO A 50 -8.82 3.20 -5.56
N VAL A 51 -8.45 2.35 -4.61
CA VAL A 51 -7.17 1.62 -4.62
C VAL A 51 -7.42 0.12 -4.50
N GLY A 52 -6.36 -0.69 -4.41
CA GLY A 52 -6.53 -2.14 -4.40
C GLY A 52 -7.08 -2.65 -5.72
N SER A 53 -7.87 -3.72 -5.66
CA SER A 53 -8.41 -4.35 -6.86
C SER A 53 -9.42 -3.46 -7.60
N THR A 54 -10.15 -2.61 -6.87
CA THR A 54 -11.16 -1.70 -7.42
C THR A 54 -10.57 -0.53 -8.18
N SER A 55 -9.26 -0.26 -8.10
CA SER A 55 -8.59 0.72 -8.97
C SER A 55 -8.84 0.51 -10.48
N TYR A 56 -9.25 -0.70 -10.87
CA TYR A 56 -9.57 -1.08 -12.25
C TYR A 56 -11.06 -1.04 -12.62
N TYR A 57 -11.96 -0.59 -11.73
CA TYR A 57 -13.41 -0.65 -12.00
C TYR A 57 -13.84 0.07 -13.28
N LYS A 58 -13.19 1.19 -13.63
CA LYS A 58 -13.45 1.93 -14.89
C LYS A 58 -13.07 1.13 -16.14
N HIS A 59 -11.99 0.35 -16.07
CA HIS A 59 -11.58 -0.58 -17.12
C HIS A 59 -12.58 -1.73 -17.21
N ASP A 60 -12.90 -2.34 -16.07
CA ASP A 60 -13.77 -3.51 -16.01
C ASP A 60 -15.23 -3.19 -16.38
N LEU A 61 -15.69 -1.96 -16.18
CA LEU A 61 -16.97 -1.47 -16.73
C LEU A 61 -17.06 -1.58 -18.26
N LYS A 62 -15.94 -1.54 -18.98
CA LYS A 62 -15.89 -1.64 -20.44
C LYS A 62 -15.56 -3.04 -20.94
N HIS A 63 -14.82 -3.82 -20.16
CA HIS A 63 -14.20 -5.07 -20.64
C HIS A 63 -14.61 -6.32 -19.86
N LYS A 64 -15.08 -6.19 -18.60
CA LYS A 64 -15.46 -7.32 -17.73
C LYS A 64 -16.57 -6.92 -16.75
N VAL A 65 -17.76 -6.66 -17.28
CA VAL A 65 -18.91 -6.15 -16.50
C VAL A 65 -19.37 -7.10 -15.39
N ASP A 66 -19.15 -8.41 -15.54
CA ASP A 66 -19.56 -9.42 -14.56
C ASP A 66 -18.46 -9.75 -13.53
N LYS A 67 -17.34 -9.03 -13.55
CA LYS A 67 -16.27 -9.24 -12.57
C LYS A 67 -16.76 -8.92 -11.16
N ILE A 68 -16.47 -9.82 -10.22
CA ILE A 68 -16.82 -9.63 -8.82
C ILE A 68 -15.56 -9.20 -8.02
N TYR A 69 -15.66 -8.06 -7.34
CA TYR A 69 -14.66 -7.57 -6.39
C TYR A 69 -14.88 -8.16 -4.99
N GLY A 70 -13.82 -8.15 -4.18
CA GLY A 70 -13.88 -8.63 -2.80
C GLY A 70 -14.19 -7.54 -1.77
N ASP A 71 -13.76 -6.32 -2.04
CA ASP A 71 -13.80 -5.16 -1.17
C ASP A 71 -13.77 -3.88 -2.02
N ILE A 72 -14.07 -2.73 -1.40
CA ILE A 72 -13.90 -1.41 -2.01
C ILE A 72 -12.98 -0.59 -1.12
N ASP A 73 -11.70 -0.54 -1.46
CA ASP A 73 -10.72 0.30 -0.76
C ASP A 73 -10.73 1.73 -1.33
N MET A 74 -10.91 2.72 -0.46
CA MET A 74 -10.79 4.14 -0.80
C MET A 74 -9.62 4.76 -0.03
N LEU A 75 -8.63 5.24 -0.77
CA LEU A 75 -7.61 6.14 -0.24
C LEU A 75 -8.22 7.52 -0.02
N VAL A 76 -8.05 8.05 1.18
CA VAL A 76 -8.63 9.33 1.61
C VAL A 76 -7.52 10.23 2.12
N GLU A 77 -7.31 11.36 1.46
CA GLU A 77 -6.28 12.33 1.82
C GLU A 77 -6.72 13.25 2.97
N ILE A 78 -5.93 13.25 4.05
CA ILE A 78 -5.88 14.33 5.03
C ILE A 78 -4.94 15.40 4.45
N PRO A 79 -5.41 16.64 4.21
CA PRO A 79 -4.69 17.67 3.46
C PRO A 79 -3.52 18.30 4.23
N ILE A 80 -3.00 17.64 5.26
CA ILE A 80 -1.98 18.15 6.17
C ILE A 80 -0.63 17.54 5.80
N SER A 81 0.41 18.36 5.87
CA SER A 81 1.81 17.93 5.74
C SER A 81 2.53 18.21 7.05
N VAL A 82 3.11 17.18 7.66
CA VAL A 82 3.90 17.35 8.89
C VAL A 82 5.38 17.51 8.51
N ILE A 83 5.93 18.69 8.79
CA ILE A 83 7.28 19.09 8.33
C ILE A 83 8.38 18.54 9.27
N ASP A 84 8.04 18.25 10.53
CA ASP A 84 9.01 17.80 11.54
C ASP A 84 9.43 16.34 11.36
N GLN A 85 10.65 16.12 10.87
CA GLN A 85 11.18 14.78 10.55
C GLN A 85 11.38 13.88 11.77
N LYS A 86 11.54 14.41 12.99
CA LYS A 86 11.84 13.57 14.17
C LYS A 86 10.59 12.90 14.72
N ASP A 87 9.48 13.62 14.76
CA ASP A 87 8.23 13.16 15.39
C ASP A 87 7.01 13.13 14.46
N PHE A 88 7.20 13.23 13.12
CA PHE A 88 6.08 13.32 12.18
C PHE A 88 5.03 12.24 12.40
N ARG A 89 5.42 10.99 12.65
CA ARG A 89 4.48 9.87 12.84
C ARG A 89 3.61 10.03 14.07
N LYS A 90 4.14 10.58 15.17
CA LYS A 90 3.38 10.83 16.41
C LYS A 90 2.35 11.93 16.17
N LYS A 91 2.77 13.02 15.51
CA LYS A 91 1.90 14.15 15.13
C LYS A 91 0.80 13.72 14.14
N GLU A 92 1.17 12.99 13.09
CA GLU A 92 0.24 12.40 12.13
C GLU A 92 -0.78 11.47 12.79
N ASN A 93 -0.36 10.60 13.72
CA ASN A 93 -1.29 9.75 14.45
C ASN A 93 -2.29 10.56 15.31
N ALA A 94 -1.85 11.65 15.93
CA ALA A 94 -2.74 12.53 16.69
C ALA A 94 -3.76 13.22 15.77
N ILE A 95 -3.31 13.74 14.62
CA ILE A 95 -4.19 14.33 13.61
C ILE A 95 -5.20 13.30 13.10
N ARG A 96 -4.74 12.10 12.74
CA ARG A 96 -5.61 11.02 12.24
C ARG A 96 -6.72 10.68 13.25
N ARG A 97 -6.38 10.59 14.54
CA ARG A 97 -7.38 10.37 15.61
C ARG A 97 -8.43 11.48 15.63
N LYS A 98 -8.02 12.75 15.55
CA LYS A 98 -8.97 13.88 15.52
C LYS A 98 -9.93 13.79 14.33
N TYR A 99 -9.45 13.44 13.14
CA TYR A 99 -10.33 13.23 11.97
C TYR A 99 -11.28 12.05 12.16
N LEU A 100 -10.82 10.93 12.73
CA LEU A 100 -11.65 9.76 13.02
C LEU A 100 -12.74 10.07 14.07
N GLU A 101 -12.39 10.76 15.16
CA GLU A 101 -13.35 11.19 16.18
C GLU A 101 -14.41 12.14 15.59
N THR A 102 -13.98 13.06 14.72
CA THR A 102 -14.89 13.99 14.03
C THR A 102 -15.78 13.26 13.03
N PHE A 103 -15.25 12.25 12.33
CA PHE A 103 -16.01 11.36 11.45
C PHE A 103 -17.11 10.62 12.22
N LEU A 104 -16.77 10.00 13.36
CA LEU A 104 -17.74 9.27 14.19
C LEU A 104 -18.82 10.20 14.73
N THR A 105 -18.43 11.42 15.13
CA THR A 105 -19.37 12.47 15.57
C THR A 105 -20.31 12.88 14.44
N TYR A 106 -19.78 13.09 13.23
CA TYR A 106 -20.59 13.42 12.04
C TYR A 106 -21.62 12.33 11.74
N VAL A 107 -21.19 11.07 11.67
CA VAL A 107 -22.09 9.94 11.39
C VAL A 107 -23.19 9.84 12.45
N LYS A 108 -22.84 9.99 13.73
CA LYS A 108 -23.79 9.92 14.85
C LYS A 108 -24.78 11.08 14.87
N THR A 109 -24.33 12.31 14.59
CA THR A 109 -25.13 13.53 14.80
C THR A 109 -25.88 14.00 13.55
N LYS A 110 -25.36 13.72 12.36
CA LYS A 110 -25.96 14.16 11.09
C LYS A 110 -26.74 13.05 10.38
N ALA A 111 -26.65 11.80 10.85
CA ALA A 111 -27.31 10.63 10.29
C ALA A 111 -27.34 10.65 8.75
N PRO A 112 -26.18 10.59 8.08
CA PRO A 112 -26.10 10.82 6.65
C PRO A 112 -27.00 9.86 5.86
N LYS A 113 -27.72 10.39 4.88
CA LYS A 113 -28.61 9.58 4.03
C LYS A 113 -27.83 8.44 3.38
N ASN A 114 -28.49 7.29 3.21
CA ASN A 114 -27.94 6.07 2.60
C ASN A 114 -26.76 5.45 3.35
N VAL A 115 -26.45 5.88 4.57
CA VAL A 115 -25.43 5.25 5.42
C VAL A 115 -26.11 4.39 6.48
N GLU A 116 -25.69 3.15 6.59
CA GLU A 116 -26.08 2.28 7.71
C GLU A 116 -25.31 2.73 8.95
N ILE A 117 -25.96 3.55 9.79
CA ILE A 117 -25.33 4.26 10.91
C ILE A 117 -24.71 3.29 11.91
N THR A 118 -25.47 2.31 12.38
CA THR A 118 -25.02 1.34 13.40
C THR A 118 -23.81 0.52 12.90
N ASP A 119 -23.91 -0.02 11.69
CA ASP A 119 -22.84 -0.83 11.08
C ASP A 119 -21.59 0.03 10.82
N THR A 120 -21.77 1.27 10.35
CA THR A 120 -20.66 2.20 10.11
C THR A 120 -19.94 2.59 11.41
N LEU A 121 -20.67 2.87 12.49
CA LEU A 121 -20.10 3.20 13.79
C LEU A 121 -19.34 2.01 14.41
N HIS A 122 -19.82 0.78 14.18
CA HIS A 122 -19.13 -0.43 14.62
C HIS A 122 -17.71 -0.56 14.02
N THR A 123 -17.50 -0.07 12.80
CA THR A 123 -16.16 -0.09 12.17
C THR A 123 -15.17 0.90 12.80
N LYS A 124 -15.62 1.79 13.68
CA LYS A 124 -14.81 2.83 14.33
C LYS A 124 -14.12 3.78 13.33
N GLY A 125 -14.76 4.01 12.18
CA GLY A 125 -14.25 4.89 11.13
C GLY A 125 -13.25 4.24 10.19
N ASN A 126 -13.15 2.90 10.21
CA ASN A 126 -12.37 2.16 9.22
C ASN A 126 -13.14 1.92 7.92
N SER A 127 -14.47 1.98 7.95
CA SER A 127 -15.29 1.78 6.74
C SER A 127 -16.59 2.59 6.81
N VAL A 128 -17.21 2.82 5.65
CA VAL A 128 -18.59 3.33 5.54
C VAL A 128 -19.46 2.25 4.89
N ILE A 129 -20.61 1.97 5.50
CA ILE A 129 -21.57 1.00 4.96
C ILE A 129 -22.69 1.79 4.28
N PHE A 130 -22.79 1.66 2.96
CA PHE A 130 -23.81 2.31 2.17
C PHE A 130 -24.96 1.35 1.84
N ASN A 131 -26.18 1.86 1.94
CA ASN A 131 -27.39 1.28 1.36
C ASN A 131 -27.61 1.92 -0.03
N LEU A 132 -27.46 1.13 -1.08
CA LEU A 132 -27.58 1.58 -2.47
C LEU A 132 -29.01 1.41 -3.02
N GLY A 133 -29.96 0.97 -2.19
CA GLY A 133 -31.33 0.64 -2.57
C GLY A 133 -31.54 -0.87 -2.79
N GLU A 134 -32.78 -1.34 -2.77
CA GLU A 134 -33.17 -2.71 -3.15
C GLU A 134 -32.38 -3.82 -2.42
N GLU A 135 -32.12 -3.64 -1.12
CA GLU A 135 -31.28 -4.54 -0.30
C GLU A 135 -29.82 -4.70 -0.79
N VAL A 136 -29.34 -3.77 -1.61
CA VAL A 136 -27.94 -3.73 -2.06
C VAL A 136 -27.13 -2.89 -1.08
N TYR A 137 -26.18 -3.55 -0.40
CA TYR A 137 -25.30 -2.91 0.58
C TYR A 137 -23.84 -3.04 0.18
N SER A 138 -23.08 -1.96 0.32
CA SER A 138 -21.64 -1.96 0.03
C SER A 138 -20.83 -1.38 1.19
N GLN A 139 -19.77 -2.08 1.58
CA GLN A 139 -18.73 -1.55 2.47
C GLN A 139 -17.65 -0.84 1.64
N VAL A 140 -17.30 0.38 2.06
CA VAL A 140 -16.16 1.13 1.53
C VAL A 140 -15.13 1.29 2.65
N ASP A 141 -13.99 0.62 2.50
CA ASP A 141 -12.88 0.64 3.46
C ASP A 141 -12.01 1.89 3.28
N LEU A 142 -11.72 2.56 4.40
CA LEU A 142 -11.04 3.85 4.42
C LEU A 142 -9.55 3.67 4.71
N ILE A 143 -8.73 4.05 3.73
CA ILE A 143 -7.29 4.10 3.87
C ILE A 143 -6.88 5.57 4.02
N LEU A 144 -6.74 6.02 5.26
CA LEU A 144 -6.34 7.40 5.55
C LEU A 144 -4.85 7.61 5.25
N THR A 145 -4.55 8.62 4.43
CA THR A 145 -3.18 9.06 4.13
C THR A 145 -3.02 10.56 4.34
N PHE A 146 -1.78 11.03 4.46
CA PHE A 146 -1.46 12.45 4.48
C PHE A 146 -1.04 12.93 3.09
N LYS A 147 -1.28 14.22 2.81
CA LYS A 147 -0.99 14.89 1.54
C LYS A 147 0.41 14.55 0.95
N PRO A 148 1.50 14.50 1.72
CA PRO A 148 2.82 14.18 1.16
C PRO A 148 2.95 12.75 0.60
N TYR A 149 2.06 11.84 0.97
CA TYR A 149 2.13 10.42 0.62
C TYR A 149 1.01 9.98 -0.32
N THR A 150 0.09 10.85 -0.72
CA THR A 150 -1.11 10.46 -1.48
C THR A 150 -0.76 9.73 -2.77
N ASP A 151 0.14 10.28 -3.58
CA ASP A 151 0.53 9.64 -4.86
C ASP A 151 1.36 8.37 -4.64
N TRP A 152 2.22 8.36 -3.62
CA TRP A 152 2.93 7.16 -3.17
C TRP A 152 1.96 6.02 -2.84
N MET A 153 0.99 6.31 -1.98
CA MET A 153 0.00 5.35 -1.49
C MET A 153 -0.91 4.86 -2.62
N SER A 154 -1.38 5.77 -3.47
CA SER A 154 -2.21 5.44 -4.63
C SER A 154 -1.51 4.41 -5.53
N GLY A 155 -0.24 4.64 -5.86
CA GLY A 155 0.51 3.71 -6.69
C GLY A 155 0.90 2.42 -5.96
N ARG A 156 1.31 2.49 -4.68
CA ARG A 156 1.69 1.32 -3.88
C ARG A 156 0.54 0.34 -3.66
N TYR A 157 -0.69 0.85 -3.48
CA TYR A 157 -1.87 0.02 -3.27
C TYR A 157 -2.52 -0.47 -4.57
N LYS A 158 -2.05 -0.01 -5.74
CA LYS A 158 -2.53 -0.53 -7.02
C LYS A 158 -1.82 -1.85 -7.35
N PRO A 159 -2.53 -2.99 -7.42
CA PRO A 159 -1.92 -4.26 -7.81
C PRO A 159 -1.67 -4.31 -9.31
N GLN A 160 -0.90 -5.30 -9.76
CA GLN A 160 -0.99 -5.73 -11.15
C GLN A 160 -2.41 -6.22 -11.44
N TYR A 161 -2.99 -5.80 -12.57
CA TYR A 161 -4.34 -6.17 -12.97
C TYR A 161 -4.54 -7.70 -12.95
N GLY A 162 -5.65 -8.14 -12.36
CA GLY A 162 -5.99 -9.57 -12.21
C GLY A 162 -5.35 -10.25 -10.99
N LEU A 163 -4.46 -9.59 -10.25
CA LEU A 163 -3.83 -10.14 -9.05
C LEU A 163 -4.25 -9.38 -7.79
N LYS A 164 -4.13 -10.03 -6.63
CA LYS A 164 -4.40 -9.39 -5.32
C LYS A 164 -3.23 -8.50 -4.88
N GLY A 165 -3.52 -7.40 -4.17
CA GLY A 165 -2.53 -6.42 -3.69
C GLY A 165 -1.34 -6.99 -2.91
N PHE A 166 -1.53 -8.06 -2.14
CA PHE A 166 -0.42 -8.67 -1.39
C PHE A 166 0.70 -9.20 -2.29
N THR A 167 0.43 -9.53 -3.56
CA THR A 167 1.43 -10.12 -4.46
C THR A 167 2.58 -9.15 -4.73
N ILE A 168 2.27 -7.88 -5.00
CA ILE A 168 3.25 -6.78 -5.14
C ILE A 168 3.65 -6.21 -3.78
N GLY A 169 2.71 -6.15 -2.82
CA GLY A 169 2.99 -5.73 -1.43
C GLY A 169 4.11 -6.53 -0.77
N ASN A 170 4.14 -7.84 -1.02
CA ASN A 170 5.19 -8.73 -0.54
C ASN A 170 6.56 -8.43 -1.17
N LEU A 171 6.64 -7.91 -2.40
CA LEU A 171 7.91 -7.47 -3.00
C LEU A 171 8.46 -6.24 -2.31
N TYR A 172 7.62 -5.23 -1.99
CA TYR A 172 8.04 -4.08 -1.20
C TYR A 172 8.61 -4.50 0.16
N SER A 173 7.92 -5.40 0.87
CA SER A 173 8.41 -5.93 2.15
C SER A 173 9.66 -6.77 2.01
N ALA A 174 9.76 -7.60 0.96
CA ALA A 174 10.92 -8.44 0.72
C ALA A 174 12.17 -7.59 0.42
N LEU A 175 12.05 -6.59 -0.45
CA LEU A 175 13.12 -5.64 -0.75
C LEU A 175 13.52 -4.87 0.52
N GLY A 176 12.55 -4.30 1.24
CA GLY A 176 12.80 -3.55 2.47
C GLY A 176 13.55 -4.34 3.53
N ASN A 177 13.18 -5.61 3.73
CA ASN A 177 13.89 -6.50 4.64
C ASN A 177 15.33 -6.79 4.19
N THR A 178 15.57 -6.88 2.88
CA THR A 178 16.91 -7.12 2.33
C THR A 178 17.84 -5.92 2.53
N VAL A 179 17.34 -4.69 2.36
CA VAL A 179 18.17 -3.46 2.47
C VAL A 179 18.01 -2.72 3.80
N THR A 180 17.31 -3.30 4.77
CA THR A 180 17.05 -2.68 6.09
C THR A 180 16.36 -1.31 5.99
N MET A 181 15.42 -1.18 5.04
CA MET A 181 14.59 0.02 4.86
C MET A 181 13.10 -0.34 4.89
N SER A 182 12.25 0.64 5.16
CA SER A 182 10.80 0.46 5.11
C SER A 182 10.25 1.01 3.81
N PHE A 183 9.60 0.17 3.00
CA PHE A 183 8.85 0.56 1.80
C PHE A 183 7.35 0.54 2.17
N GLY A 184 6.98 1.51 3.01
CA GLY A 184 5.78 1.50 3.82
C GLY A 184 4.69 2.43 3.29
N THR A 185 3.83 2.89 4.18
CA THR A 185 2.74 3.82 3.87
C THR A 185 3.22 5.25 3.64
N GLU A 186 4.29 5.65 4.33
CA GLU A 186 4.86 7.00 4.32
C GLU A 186 6.02 7.14 3.30
N GLY A 187 6.13 6.23 2.34
CA GLY A 187 7.24 6.19 1.38
C GLY A 187 8.33 5.17 1.72
N VAL A 188 9.53 5.45 1.20
CA VAL A 188 10.76 4.75 1.53
C VAL A 188 11.44 5.46 2.70
N LEU A 189 11.53 4.76 3.84
CA LEU A 189 12.12 5.27 5.08
C LEU A 189 13.33 4.46 5.51
N GLY A 190 14.37 5.15 5.98
CA GLY A 190 15.48 4.57 6.74
C GLY A 190 15.25 4.82 8.22
N ARG A 191 15.58 3.83 9.05
CA ARG A 191 15.58 3.98 10.52
C ARG A 191 17.02 4.09 10.99
N PHE A 192 17.34 5.17 11.69
CA PHE A 192 18.68 5.44 12.16
C PHE A 192 18.73 5.41 13.69
N LYS A 193 19.76 4.75 14.22
CA LYS A 193 20.14 4.84 15.63
C LYS A 193 21.61 5.22 15.66
N ASN A 194 21.93 6.38 16.26
CA ASN A 194 23.29 6.91 16.30
C ASN A 194 23.95 6.94 14.89
N ASN A 195 23.23 7.47 13.89
CA ASN A 195 23.64 7.50 12.48
C ASN A 195 23.85 6.14 11.78
N ILE A 196 23.53 5.03 12.42
CA ILE A 196 23.59 3.69 11.82
C ILE A 196 22.18 3.27 11.36
N LEU A 197 22.08 2.79 10.12
CA LEU A 197 20.84 2.23 9.60
C LEU A 197 20.51 0.91 10.32
N VAL A 198 19.32 0.83 10.91
CA VAL A 198 18.89 -0.29 11.76
C VAL A 198 17.55 -0.89 11.35
N THR A 199 17.35 -2.15 11.70
CA THR A 199 16.09 -2.87 11.44
C THR A 199 14.94 -2.37 12.32
N SER A 200 13.71 -2.75 11.96
CA SER A 200 12.47 -2.48 12.73
C SER A 200 12.46 -3.02 14.17
N ARG A 201 13.41 -3.91 14.54
CA ARG A 201 13.53 -4.44 15.91
C ARG A 201 13.97 -3.37 16.90
N ASN A 202 14.71 -2.35 16.46
CA ASN A 202 15.10 -1.24 17.29
C ASN A 202 13.94 -0.23 17.37
N ARG A 203 13.44 0.02 18.59
CA ARG A 203 12.25 0.87 18.82
C ARG A 203 12.54 2.19 19.55
N LYS A 204 13.55 2.23 20.43
CA LYS A 204 13.91 3.40 21.24
C LYS A 204 15.06 4.17 20.60
N GLY A 205 14.98 5.51 20.63
CA GLY A 205 16.02 6.41 20.11
C GLY A 205 16.23 6.30 18.59
N ILE A 206 15.14 6.12 17.83
CA ILE A 206 15.19 5.99 16.38
C ILE A 206 14.82 7.31 15.73
N GLU A 207 15.65 7.74 14.79
CA GLU A 207 15.32 8.81 13.85
C GLU A 207 14.88 8.21 12.51
N PHE A 208 13.79 8.72 11.97
CA PHE A 208 13.31 8.32 10.64
C PHE A 208 13.85 9.31 9.61
N LYS A 209 14.46 8.79 8.56
CA LYS A 209 14.81 9.58 7.38
C LYS A 209 13.89 9.19 6.24
N LEU A 210 13.22 10.17 5.63
CA LEU A 210 12.46 9.97 4.40
C LEU A 210 13.42 10.00 3.21
N ILE A 211 13.46 8.92 2.43
CA ILE A 211 14.29 8.80 1.23
C ILE A 211 13.49 9.15 -0.02
N SER A 212 12.24 8.69 -0.11
CA SER A 212 11.40 8.99 -1.27
C SER A 212 9.92 8.74 -1.02
N THR A 213 9.08 9.60 -1.60
CA THR A 213 7.63 9.37 -1.82
C THR A 213 7.30 9.26 -3.32
N ASP A 214 8.31 9.28 -4.21
CA ASP A 214 8.11 9.17 -5.65
C ASP A 214 7.95 7.70 -6.05
N ILE A 215 6.71 7.24 -6.21
CA ILE A 215 6.41 5.85 -6.58
C ILE A 215 7.01 5.44 -7.92
N GLY A 216 7.24 6.39 -8.83
CA GLY A 216 7.84 6.16 -10.13
C GLY A 216 9.37 6.00 -10.06
N LYS A 217 10.04 6.51 -9.01
CA LYS A 217 11.51 6.56 -8.89
C LYS A 217 12.10 6.02 -7.59
N PHE A 218 11.30 5.46 -6.69
CA PHE A 218 11.76 5.11 -5.35
C PHE A 218 12.91 4.10 -5.31
N MET A 219 12.99 3.14 -6.26
CA MET A 219 14.09 2.19 -6.31
C MET A 219 15.39 2.91 -6.67
N TYR A 220 15.34 3.84 -7.62
CA TYR A 220 16.48 4.67 -7.99
C TYR A 220 16.94 5.55 -6.81
N HIS A 221 16.01 6.23 -6.13
CA HIS A 221 16.34 7.05 -4.96
C HIS A 221 16.92 6.22 -3.80
N ALA A 222 16.30 5.07 -3.48
CA ALA A 222 16.80 4.16 -2.45
C ALA A 222 18.20 3.62 -2.78
N THR A 223 18.45 3.30 -4.05
CA THR A 223 19.76 2.81 -4.49
C THR A 223 20.85 3.87 -4.33
N ARG A 224 20.62 5.10 -4.82
CA ARG A 224 21.59 6.20 -4.65
C ARG A 224 21.83 6.52 -3.18
N PHE A 225 20.79 6.48 -2.36
CA PHE A 225 20.90 6.65 -0.92
C PHE A 225 21.80 5.58 -0.30
N LEU A 226 21.59 4.30 -0.62
CA LEU A 226 22.40 3.20 -0.09
C LEU A 226 23.85 3.25 -0.57
N VAL A 227 24.11 3.66 -1.81
CA VAL A 227 25.48 3.88 -2.30
C VAL A 227 26.16 4.96 -1.46
N LYS A 228 25.55 6.15 -1.32
CA LYS A 228 26.13 7.25 -0.54
C LYS A 228 26.27 6.92 0.95
N LEU A 229 25.36 6.11 1.50
CA LEU A 229 25.43 5.68 2.89
C LEU A 229 26.62 4.76 3.16
N ASN A 230 26.95 3.86 2.23
CA ASN A 230 28.04 2.88 2.38
C ASN A 230 29.37 3.35 1.77
N ASP A 231 29.35 4.40 0.96
CA ASP A 231 30.50 5.16 0.53
C ASP A 231 30.23 6.67 0.68
N PRO A 232 30.46 7.24 1.87
CA PRO A 232 30.21 8.66 2.12
C PRO A 232 31.08 9.61 1.27
N LYS A 233 32.20 9.13 0.72
CA LYS A 233 33.12 9.97 -0.07
C LYS A 233 32.74 10.03 -1.55
N ILE A 234 31.95 9.08 -2.05
CA ILE A 234 31.54 9.06 -3.46
C ILE A 234 30.81 10.35 -3.86
N ASN A 235 31.20 10.91 -5.00
CA ASN A 235 30.47 12.00 -5.64
C ASN A 235 29.17 11.44 -6.22
N ILE A 236 28.04 12.09 -5.90
CA ILE A 236 26.73 11.57 -6.30
C ILE A 236 26.51 11.55 -7.82
N LYS A 237 27.31 12.31 -8.57
CA LYS A 237 27.33 12.33 -10.05
C LYS A 237 28.13 11.17 -10.64
N GLU A 238 29.02 10.56 -9.87
CA GLU A 238 29.89 9.45 -10.30
C GLU A 238 29.30 8.07 -9.98
N ILE A 239 28.14 8.02 -9.31
CA ILE A 239 27.44 6.77 -9.05
C ILE A 239 27.08 6.13 -10.40
N LYS A 240 27.67 4.96 -10.67
CA LYS A 240 27.41 4.17 -11.88
C LYS A 240 26.03 3.53 -11.75
N ILE A 241 25.07 3.92 -12.59
CA ILE A 241 23.69 3.41 -12.54
C ILE A 241 23.50 2.37 -13.63
N ASP A 242 23.08 1.16 -13.26
CA ASP A 242 22.78 0.11 -14.23
C ASP A 242 21.60 0.52 -15.15
N PRO A 243 21.66 0.25 -16.47
CA PRO A 243 20.59 0.62 -17.40
C PRO A 243 19.21 0.07 -17.03
N LEU A 244 19.14 -1.10 -16.38
CA LEU A 244 17.88 -1.66 -15.89
C LEU A 244 17.26 -0.77 -14.81
N LEU A 245 18.07 -0.19 -13.92
CA LEU A 245 17.55 0.71 -12.88
C LEU A 245 17.07 2.04 -13.47
N ILE A 246 17.70 2.53 -14.53
CA ILE A 246 17.23 3.74 -15.26
C ILE A 246 15.86 3.47 -15.87
N LYS A 247 15.71 2.33 -16.55
CA LYS A 247 14.45 1.95 -17.22
C LYS A 247 13.34 1.59 -16.23
N TYR A 248 13.68 0.88 -15.14
CA TYR A 248 12.75 0.37 -14.14
C TYR A 248 13.04 0.98 -12.76
N LYS A 249 12.97 2.32 -12.69
CA LYS A 249 13.36 3.13 -11.51
C LYS A 249 12.35 3.11 -10.35
N GLY A 250 11.15 2.57 -10.57
CA GLY A 250 10.05 2.47 -9.60
C GLY A 250 8.87 1.70 -10.21
N ILE A 251 7.65 2.09 -9.86
CA ILE A 251 6.40 1.53 -10.42
C ILE A 251 5.78 2.51 -11.42
N ASP A 252 5.48 1.99 -12.60
CA ASP A 252 4.55 2.60 -13.54
C ASP A 252 3.12 2.36 -13.02
N THR A 253 2.46 3.42 -12.56
CA THR A 253 1.12 3.33 -12.00
C THR A 253 0.04 3.12 -13.05
N GLU A 254 0.31 3.39 -14.33
CA GLU A 254 -0.63 3.12 -15.41
C GLU A 254 -0.59 1.64 -15.79
N ASN A 255 0.59 1.02 -15.73
CA ASN A 255 0.79 -0.39 -16.04
C ASN A 255 1.60 -1.13 -14.95
N VAL A 256 0.98 -1.33 -13.79
CA VAL A 256 1.61 -2.02 -12.66
C VAL A 256 1.98 -3.45 -13.04
N SER A 257 3.26 -3.79 -12.88
CA SER A 257 3.79 -5.12 -13.25
C SER A 257 4.78 -5.64 -12.23
N ILE A 258 4.51 -6.85 -11.71
CA ILE A 258 5.43 -7.60 -10.84
C ILE A 258 6.75 -7.87 -11.58
N LYS A 259 6.69 -8.18 -12.88
CA LYS A 259 7.88 -8.36 -13.73
C LYS A 259 8.74 -7.10 -13.75
N SER A 260 8.16 -5.94 -14.03
CA SER A 260 8.90 -4.66 -14.06
C SER A 260 9.53 -4.35 -12.70
N PHE A 261 8.84 -4.62 -11.60
CA PHE A 261 9.40 -4.51 -10.25
C PHE A 261 10.62 -5.43 -10.09
N CYS A 262 10.50 -6.73 -10.42
CA CYS A 262 11.63 -7.66 -10.35
C CYS A 262 12.85 -7.18 -11.14
N ILE A 263 12.65 -6.64 -12.34
CA ILE A 263 13.75 -6.12 -13.17
C ILE A 263 14.39 -4.88 -12.52
N GLY A 264 13.59 -3.99 -11.92
CA GLY A 264 14.12 -2.86 -11.14
C GLY A 264 14.96 -3.30 -9.94
N ILE A 265 14.55 -4.37 -9.25
CA ILE A 265 15.35 -4.97 -8.16
C ILE A 265 16.68 -5.51 -8.69
N ILE A 266 16.72 -6.14 -9.88
CA ILE A 266 17.96 -6.57 -10.52
C ILE A 266 18.85 -5.36 -10.84
N GLY A 267 18.28 -4.30 -11.42
CA GLY A 267 19.01 -3.06 -11.70
C GLY A 267 19.60 -2.43 -10.44
N MET A 268 18.85 -2.43 -9.33
CA MET A 268 19.33 -2.01 -8.02
C MET A 268 20.50 -2.87 -7.54
N ALA A 269 20.39 -4.20 -7.58
CA ALA A 269 21.45 -5.11 -7.16
C ALA A 269 22.75 -4.89 -7.96
N LYS A 270 22.64 -4.78 -9.29
CA LYS A 270 23.79 -4.51 -10.18
C LYS A 270 24.41 -3.14 -9.92
N THR A 271 23.59 -2.11 -9.71
CA THR A 271 24.06 -0.77 -9.35
C THR A 271 24.85 -0.81 -8.05
N LEU A 272 24.35 -1.48 -7.01
CA LEU A 272 25.06 -1.60 -5.73
C LEU A 272 26.40 -2.37 -5.86
N GLU A 273 26.43 -3.41 -6.69
CA GLU A 273 27.65 -4.17 -6.99
C GLU A 273 28.68 -3.36 -7.77
N GLN A 274 28.27 -2.67 -8.85
CA GLN A 274 29.14 -1.84 -9.70
C GLN A 274 29.79 -0.67 -8.96
N ASN A 275 29.15 -0.18 -7.89
CA ASN A 275 29.70 0.84 -7.00
C ASN A 275 30.42 0.25 -5.78
N GLY A 276 30.59 -1.08 -5.72
CA GLY A 276 31.38 -1.75 -4.68
C GLY A 276 30.84 -1.55 -3.26
N VAL A 277 29.53 -1.36 -3.09
CA VAL A 277 28.90 -1.16 -1.76
C VAL A 277 28.24 -2.41 -1.19
N LEU A 278 28.06 -3.45 -2.00
CA LEU A 278 27.72 -4.79 -1.49
C LEU A 278 28.89 -5.34 -0.65
N GLY A 279 28.58 -6.02 0.45
CA GLY A 279 29.56 -6.50 1.41
C GLY A 279 30.05 -5.44 2.41
N LYS A 280 29.54 -4.19 2.34
CA LYS A 280 29.92 -3.09 3.24
C LYS A 280 28.75 -2.62 4.10
N GLY A 281 29.07 -2.10 5.29
CA GLY A 281 28.13 -1.41 6.18
C GLY A 281 26.80 -2.16 6.37
N GLY A 282 25.68 -1.49 6.09
CA GLY A 282 24.33 -2.07 6.21
C GLY A 282 23.99 -3.16 5.19
N LEU A 283 24.90 -3.42 4.24
CA LEU A 283 24.80 -4.42 3.17
C LEU A 283 25.85 -5.55 3.32
N SER A 284 26.53 -5.64 4.47
CA SER A 284 27.61 -6.60 4.74
C SER A 284 27.24 -8.07 4.53
N ASN A 285 25.97 -8.42 4.73
CA ASN A 285 25.45 -9.77 4.58
C ASN A 285 25.19 -10.21 3.12
N MET A 286 25.58 -9.39 2.14
CA MET A 286 25.36 -9.66 0.71
C MET A 286 26.61 -9.25 -0.06
N LYS A 287 27.40 -10.24 -0.51
CA LYS A 287 28.70 -10.00 -1.15
C LYS A 287 28.58 -9.52 -2.60
N ASN A 288 27.52 -9.90 -3.30
CA ASN A 288 27.34 -9.69 -4.73
C ASN A 288 25.86 -9.60 -5.10
N SER A 289 25.58 -9.22 -6.35
CA SER A 289 24.21 -9.06 -6.86
C SER A 289 23.39 -10.35 -6.78
N LYS A 290 24.03 -11.52 -6.97
CA LYS A 290 23.37 -12.83 -6.86
C LYS A 290 22.86 -13.11 -5.45
N GLU A 291 23.68 -12.84 -4.42
CA GLU A 291 23.27 -12.98 -3.01
C GLU A 291 22.15 -12.01 -2.64
N PHE A 292 22.22 -10.76 -3.12
CA PHE A 292 21.16 -9.78 -2.94
C PHE A 292 19.83 -10.29 -3.51
N ILE A 293 19.83 -10.73 -4.77
CA ILE A 293 18.65 -11.26 -5.47
C ILE A 293 18.10 -12.50 -4.74
N LYS A 294 18.99 -13.42 -4.31
CA LYS A 294 18.62 -14.60 -3.52
C LYS A 294 17.92 -14.21 -2.21
N ASN A 295 18.42 -13.19 -1.51
CA ASN A 295 17.83 -12.70 -0.26
C ASN A 295 16.45 -12.09 -0.47
N VAL A 296 16.25 -11.27 -1.51
CA VAL A 296 14.93 -10.74 -1.85
C VAL A 296 13.94 -11.86 -2.17
N ARG A 297 14.34 -12.86 -2.98
CA ARG A 297 13.47 -14.01 -3.29
C ARG A 297 13.11 -14.82 -2.04
N SER A 298 14.08 -15.10 -1.18
CA SER A 298 13.85 -15.83 0.08
C SER A 298 12.87 -15.07 0.98
N ASN A 299 13.05 -13.75 1.11
CA ASN A 299 12.13 -12.91 1.85
C ASN A 299 10.72 -12.89 1.22
N TYR A 300 10.62 -12.83 -0.11
CA TYR A 300 9.34 -12.88 -0.82
C TYR A 300 8.59 -14.20 -0.58
N ALA A 301 9.31 -15.32 -0.67
CA ALA A 301 8.76 -16.65 -0.41
C ALA A 301 8.25 -16.77 1.04
N LYS A 302 9.01 -16.25 2.02
CA LYS A 302 8.60 -16.20 3.44
C LYS A 302 7.31 -15.39 3.63
N GLN A 303 7.22 -14.19 3.04
CA GLN A 303 6.01 -13.35 3.14
C GLN A 303 4.80 -14.02 2.49
N THR A 304 5.00 -14.65 1.33
CA THR A 304 3.92 -15.36 0.63
C THR A 304 3.45 -16.58 1.41
N LYS A 305 4.35 -17.37 1.99
CA LYS A 305 4.00 -18.49 2.87
C LYS A 305 3.19 -18.01 4.08
N LYS A 306 3.61 -16.92 4.73
CA LYS A 306 2.90 -16.31 5.86
C LYS A 306 1.48 -15.86 5.47
N GLN A 307 1.32 -15.27 4.28
CA GLN A 307 0.00 -14.88 3.77
C GLN A 307 -0.91 -16.10 3.59
N LEU A 308 -0.37 -17.20 3.05
CA LEU A 308 -1.11 -18.43 2.79
C LEU A 308 -1.44 -19.23 4.06
N SER A 309 -0.68 -19.05 5.13
CA SER A 309 -0.90 -19.69 6.43
C SER A 309 -1.71 -18.82 7.41
N ASN A 310 -2.34 -17.74 6.94
CA ASN A 310 -3.06 -16.81 7.80
C ASN A 310 -4.23 -17.51 8.50
N SER A 311 -4.32 -17.36 9.83
CA SER A 311 -5.34 -18.01 10.67
C SER A 311 -6.77 -17.67 10.26
N LYS A 312 -6.99 -16.53 9.58
CA LYS A 312 -8.31 -16.19 9.02
C LYS A 312 -8.86 -17.23 8.05
N PHE A 313 -8.00 -17.98 7.37
CA PHE A 313 -8.43 -19.05 6.46
C PHE A 313 -8.93 -20.29 7.21
N LYS A 314 -8.58 -20.44 8.50
CA LYS A 314 -9.10 -21.52 9.35
C LYS A 314 -10.52 -21.24 9.86
N LYS A 315 -11.00 -20.00 9.72
CA LYS A 315 -12.35 -19.55 10.12
C LYS A 315 -13.35 -19.54 8.96
N ALA A 316 -12.99 -20.16 7.83
CA ALA A 316 -13.81 -20.19 6.64
C ALA A 316 -14.82 -21.34 6.72
N GLU A 317 -16.10 -21.01 6.68
CA GLU A 317 -17.21 -21.97 6.87
C GLU A 317 -18.21 -21.96 5.70
N THR A 318 -18.09 -21.02 4.75
CA THR A 318 -19.01 -20.87 3.61
C THR A 318 -18.37 -21.19 2.26
N PRO A 319 -19.11 -21.64 1.23
CA PRO A 319 -18.60 -21.85 -0.12
C PRO A 319 -17.85 -20.64 -0.70
N GLU A 320 -18.36 -19.43 -0.48
CA GLU A 320 -17.75 -18.18 -0.95
C GLU A 320 -16.40 -17.92 -0.27
N SER A 321 -16.30 -18.23 1.03
CA SER A 321 -15.06 -18.10 1.79
C SER A 321 -13.99 -19.09 1.32
N PHE A 322 -14.38 -20.31 0.95
CA PHE A 322 -13.48 -21.32 0.36
C PHE A 322 -12.99 -20.91 -1.03
N GLU A 323 -13.88 -20.41 -1.90
CA GLU A 323 -13.49 -19.96 -3.24
C GLU A 323 -12.55 -18.74 -3.16
N MET A 324 -12.77 -17.82 -2.22
CA MET A 324 -11.84 -16.72 -1.96
C MET A 324 -10.44 -17.22 -1.53
N ILE A 325 -10.36 -18.26 -0.69
CA ILE A 325 -9.09 -18.89 -0.29
C ILE A 325 -8.41 -19.51 -1.50
N LYS A 326 -9.15 -20.26 -2.32
CA LYS A 326 -8.64 -20.89 -3.56
C LYS A 326 -8.10 -19.85 -4.52
N GLN A 327 -8.82 -18.76 -4.76
CA GLN A 327 -8.37 -17.65 -5.59
C GLN A 327 -7.12 -16.98 -5.00
N THR A 328 -7.07 -16.79 -3.68
CA THR A 328 -5.89 -16.23 -3.00
C THR A 328 -4.66 -17.11 -3.17
N ARG A 329 -4.81 -18.44 -3.05
CA ARG A 329 -3.75 -19.42 -3.33
C ARG A 329 -3.30 -19.37 -4.79
N LYS A 330 -4.25 -19.32 -5.74
CA LYS A 330 -3.96 -19.19 -7.17
C LYS A 330 -3.11 -17.94 -7.46
N HIS A 331 -3.53 -16.77 -6.97
CA HIS A 331 -2.80 -15.52 -7.19
C HIS A 331 -1.41 -15.52 -6.53
N ALA A 332 -1.27 -16.16 -5.36
CA ALA A 332 0.03 -16.33 -4.72
C ALA A 332 0.98 -17.20 -5.55
N LEU A 333 0.50 -18.35 -6.06
CA LEU A 333 1.29 -19.25 -6.90
C LEU A 333 1.70 -18.59 -8.20
N GLU A 334 0.78 -17.86 -8.84
CA GLU A 334 1.06 -17.11 -10.06
C GLU A 334 2.13 -16.03 -9.82
N ALA A 335 2.01 -15.25 -8.75
CA ALA A 335 3.00 -14.24 -8.40
C ALA A 335 4.37 -14.85 -8.09
N VAL A 336 4.42 -15.96 -7.35
CA VAL A 336 5.67 -16.71 -7.09
C VAL A 336 6.30 -17.20 -8.39
N LYS A 337 5.51 -17.69 -9.35
CA LYS A 337 5.99 -18.09 -10.68
C LYS A 337 6.62 -16.92 -11.42
N ILE A 338 5.95 -15.75 -11.44
CA ILE A 338 6.47 -14.53 -12.07
C ILE A 338 7.79 -14.10 -11.40
N VAL A 339 7.82 -14.03 -10.07
CA VAL A 339 9.02 -13.62 -9.31
C VAL A 339 10.18 -14.59 -9.56
N ASN A 340 9.96 -15.91 -9.47
CA ASN A 340 11.01 -16.90 -9.74
C ASN A 340 11.51 -16.90 -11.19
N LYS A 341 10.67 -16.46 -12.14
CA LYS A 341 11.05 -16.33 -13.55
C LYS A 341 11.89 -15.08 -13.79
N HIS A 342 11.51 -13.94 -13.19
CA HIS A 342 12.06 -12.64 -13.55
C HIS A 342 13.05 -12.03 -12.56
N LEU A 343 13.12 -12.55 -11.33
CA LEU A 343 14.11 -12.15 -10.33
C LEU A 343 15.18 -13.24 -10.27
N ARG A 344 16.17 -13.18 -11.15
CA ARG A 344 17.25 -14.18 -11.29
C ARG A 344 18.61 -13.52 -11.36
#